data_AF-A0A191ZHU9-F1
#
_entry.id   AF-A0A191ZHU9-F1
#
_cell.length_a   1.000
_cell.length_b   1.000
_cell.length_c   1.000
_cell.angle_alpha   90.00
_cell.angle_beta   90.00
_cell.angle_gamma   90.00
#
_symmetry.space_group_name_H-M   'P 1'
#
loop_
_entity.id
_entity.type
_entity.pdbx_description
1 polymer ?
#
loop_
_entity_poly.entity_id
_entity_poly.type
_entity_poly.pdbx_seq_one_letter_code
_entity_poly.pdbx_strand_id
1 'polypeptide(L)'
;MRRQSGFTLLELLVAIAIFAFVAVMAYGGLNTVIRQGGIVQAATKALTVRQQGLRVLQQDLAFAVDRPVRDVLGGQVPAFLGGATDLLTLTRLDAANPWDKPRSQMARVFWRLTGKTLERAVLMPVDGTVNDSARPLVWHPLLTGVEALTLRFYDANNQSFEVWPPPNAPDAGLPKATELNITLAQMPPLRLTVPQVADWPKAQAPSATGEGASPGSSATDAGTAGASTSAPVSSGLVAPAEENGR
;
A
#
# COMPACT_ATOMS: atom_id res chain seq x y z
N MET A 1 78.98 30.61 36.22
CA MET A 1 78.03 31.61 35.67
C MET A 1 77.50 31.09 34.35
N ARG A 2 76.21 30.76 34.25
CA ARG A 2 75.60 30.30 32.99
C ARG A 2 75.24 31.52 32.15
N ARG A 3 75.73 31.59 30.91
CA ARG A 3 75.31 32.62 29.93
C ARG A 3 73.87 32.32 29.51
N GLN A 4 72.95 33.27 29.71
CA GLN A 4 71.64 33.23 29.10
C GLN A 4 71.79 33.56 27.61
N SER A 5 71.40 32.63 26.74
CA SER A 5 71.24 32.84 25.31
C SER A 5 69.83 33.40 25.05
N GLY A 6 69.74 34.64 24.58
CA GLY A 6 68.49 35.25 24.12
C GLY A 6 68.12 34.79 22.71
N PHE A 7 66.82 34.74 22.41
CA PHE A 7 66.31 34.43 21.07
C PHE A 7 66.72 35.51 20.05
N THR A 8 67.09 35.09 18.84
CA THR A 8 67.38 36.03 17.74
C THR A 8 66.09 36.45 17.04
N LEU A 9 66.08 37.65 16.45
CA LEU A 9 64.95 38.14 15.65
C LEU A 9 64.62 37.20 14.48
N LEU A 10 65.66 36.60 13.88
CA LEU A 10 65.53 35.63 12.78
C LEU A 10 64.76 34.38 13.21
N GLU A 11 65.03 33.87 14.41
CA GLU A 11 64.43 32.65 14.95
C GLU A 11 62.92 32.82 15.22
N LEU A 12 62.52 33.98 15.75
CA LEU A 12 61.12 34.35 15.90
C LEU A 12 60.42 34.48 14.54
N LEU A 13 61.08 35.08 13.54
CA LEU A 13 60.53 35.24 12.19
C LEU A 13 60.30 33.90 11.52
N VAL A 14 61.28 32.99 11.60
CA VAL A 14 61.15 31.62 11.06
C VAL A 14 60.03 30.86 11.79
N ALA A 15 59.93 30.98 13.12
CA ALA A 15 58.87 30.33 13.89
C ALA A 15 57.46 30.81 13.47
N ILE A 16 57.27 32.12 13.29
CA ILE A 16 55.99 32.69 12.86
C ILE A 16 55.67 32.29 11.41
N ALA A 17 56.68 32.25 10.52
CA ALA A 17 56.49 31.84 9.13
C ALA A 17 56.03 30.37 9.01
N ILE A 18 56.68 29.46 9.74
CA ILE A 18 56.28 28.04 9.78
C ILE A 18 54.89 27.90 10.39
N PHE A 19 54.62 28.61 11.49
CA PHE A 19 53.32 28.58 12.13
C PHE A 19 52.21 29.06 11.20
N ALA A 20 52.41 30.18 10.51
CA ALA A 20 51.46 30.72 9.54
C ALA A 20 51.20 29.72 8.40
N PHE A 21 52.25 29.07 7.89
CA PHE A 21 52.12 28.06 6.83
C PHE A 21 51.30 26.84 7.30
N VAL A 22 51.60 26.31 8.49
CA VAL A 22 50.84 25.20 9.10
C VAL A 22 49.39 25.60 9.34
N ALA A 23 49.14 26.81 9.84
CA ALA A 23 47.78 27.32 10.08
C ALA A 23 46.97 27.40 8.78
N VAL A 24 47.57 27.87 7.68
CA VAL A 24 46.90 27.92 6.37
C VAL A 24 46.55 26.52 5.87
N MET A 25 47.47 25.56 5.97
CA MET A 25 47.19 24.17 5.57
C MET A 25 46.09 23.53 6.41
N ALA A 26 46.14 23.71 7.74
CA ALA A 26 45.13 23.20 8.66
C ALA A 26 43.75 23.78 8.36
N TYR A 27 43.68 25.10 8.12
CA TYR A 27 42.44 25.78 7.74
C TYR A 27 41.90 25.28 6.39
N GLY A 28 42.78 25.08 5.41
CA GLY A 28 42.41 24.50 4.11
C GLY A 28 41.85 23.08 4.22
N GLY A 29 42.47 22.24 5.05
CA GLY A 29 41.98 20.90 5.37
C GLY A 29 40.60 20.91 6.02
N LEU A 30 40.40 21.76 7.03
CA LEU A 30 39.11 21.90 7.71
C LEU A 30 37.99 22.36 6.75
N ASN A 31 38.25 23.37 5.92
CA ASN A 31 37.28 23.85 4.94
C ASN A 31 36.90 22.77 3.92
N THR A 32 37.86 21.91 3.54
CA THR A 32 37.59 20.76 2.67
C THR A 32 36.66 19.76 3.33
N VAL A 33 36.92 19.40 4.59
CA VAL A 33 36.06 18.49 5.37
C VAL A 33 34.64 19.05 5.51
N ILE A 34 34.50 20.34 5.84
CA ILE A 34 33.19 20.99 5.96
C ILE A 34 32.42 20.92 4.63
N ARG A 35 33.08 21.20 3.50
CA ARG A 35 32.45 21.14 2.17
C ARG A 35 32.04 19.72 1.78
N GLN A 36 32.90 18.74 2.03
CA GLN A 36 32.59 17.34 1.78
C GLN A 36 31.41 16.87 2.63
N GLY A 37 31.33 17.31 3.90
CA GLY A 37 30.18 17.06 4.77
C GLY A 37 28.86 17.53 4.15
N GLY A 38 28.83 18.73 3.58
CA GLY A 38 27.65 19.26 2.89
C GLY A 38 27.21 18.42 1.67
N ILE A 39 28.16 17.94 0.86
CA ILE A 39 27.87 17.08 -0.30
C ILE A 39 27.27 15.75 0.14
N VAL A 40 27.87 15.11 1.14
CA VAL A 40 27.38 13.84 1.69
C VAL A 40 25.99 14.03 2.27
N GLN A 41 25.74 15.11 3.01
CA GLN A 41 24.43 15.40 3.59
C GLN A 41 23.34 15.59 2.53
N ALA A 42 23.66 16.26 1.41
CA ALA A 42 22.72 16.41 0.31
C ALA A 42 22.42 15.06 -0.36
N ALA A 43 23.44 14.23 -0.57
CA ALA A 43 23.29 12.90 -1.17
C ALA A 43 22.47 11.95 -0.28
N THR A 44 22.70 11.93 1.03
CA THR A 44 21.93 11.11 1.96
C THR A 44 20.47 11.54 2.01
N LYS A 45 20.19 12.85 2.06
CA LYS A 45 18.82 13.38 2.01
C LYS A 45 18.09 12.96 0.72
N ALA A 46 18.75 13.06 -0.43
CA ALA A 46 18.17 12.63 -1.70
C ALA A 46 17.87 11.13 -1.72
N LEU A 47 18.77 10.30 -1.19
CA LEU A 47 18.55 8.86 -1.08
C LEU A 47 17.38 8.52 -0.15
N THR A 48 17.27 9.19 1.00
CA THR A 48 16.16 8.97 1.95
C THR A 48 14.81 9.26 1.31
N VAL A 49 14.67 10.37 0.57
CA VAL A 49 13.42 10.71 -0.13
C VAL A 49 13.06 9.63 -1.15
N ARG A 50 14.03 9.14 -1.92
CA ARG A 50 13.78 8.07 -2.90
C ARG A 50 13.35 6.77 -2.25
N GLN A 51 14.04 6.36 -1.18
CA GLN A 51 13.71 5.17 -0.41
C GLN A 51 12.31 5.27 0.21
N GLN A 52 11.93 6.46 0.68
CA GLN A 52 10.59 6.70 1.22
C GLN A 52 9.51 6.52 0.14
N GLY A 53 9.70 7.08 -1.05
CA GLY A 53 8.76 6.90 -2.17
C GLY A 53 8.58 5.43 -2.56
N LEU A 54 9.69 4.69 -2.68
CA LEU A 54 9.66 3.25 -2.95
C LEU A 54 8.99 2.45 -1.84
N ARG A 55 9.24 2.79 -0.57
CA ARG A 55 8.62 2.14 0.58
C ARG A 55 7.11 2.33 0.60
N VAL A 56 6.62 3.53 0.26
CA VAL A 56 5.17 3.80 0.19
C VAL A 56 4.52 2.93 -0.90
N LEU A 57 5.14 2.80 -2.07
CA LEU A 57 4.64 1.92 -3.14
C LEU A 57 4.63 0.43 -2.71
N GLN A 58 5.73 -0.05 -2.13
CA GLN A 58 5.81 -1.42 -1.62
C GLN A 58 4.77 -1.70 -0.54
N GLN A 59 4.55 -0.73 0.36
CA GLN A 59 3.58 -0.83 1.44
C GLN A 59 2.14 -0.85 0.91
N ASP A 60 1.84 -0.02 -0.10
CA ASP A 60 0.53 -0.05 -0.75
C ASP A 60 0.26 -1.42 -1.37
N LEU A 61 1.23 -1.96 -2.13
CA LEU A 61 1.15 -3.30 -2.69
C LEU A 61 0.92 -4.33 -1.58
N ALA A 62 1.82 -4.42 -0.59
CA ALA A 62 1.77 -5.44 0.47
C ALA A 62 0.47 -5.43 1.30
N PHE A 63 -0.21 -4.28 1.40
CA PHE A 63 -1.48 -4.14 2.11
C PHE A 63 -2.70 -4.10 1.17
N ALA A 64 -2.54 -4.50 -0.09
CA ALA A 64 -3.65 -4.71 -1.00
C ALA A 64 -4.64 -5.72 -0.42
N VAL A 65 -5.93 -5.46 -0.59
CA VAL A 65 -7.01 -6.35 -0.17
C VAL A 65 -7.99 -6.57 -1.31
N ASP A 66 -8.54 -7.77 -1.39
CA ASP A 66 -9.51 -8.15 -2.41
C ASP A 66 -10.91 -7.60 -2.08
N ARG A 67 -11.03 -6.28 -2.09
CA ARG A 67 -12.31 -5.57 -1.94
C ARG A 67 -12.60 -4.76 -3.21
N PRO A 68 -13.47 -5.28 -4.10
CA PRO A 68 -14.03 -4.53 -5.21
C PRO A 68 -14.76 -3.27 -4.74
N VAL A 69 -14.88 -2.30 -5.63
CA VAL A 69 -15.40 -0.96 -5.34
C VAL A 69 -16.52 -0.65 -6.32
N ARG A 70 -17.46 0.20 -5.93
CA ARG A 70 -18.45 0.74 -6.87
C ARG A 70 -18.00 2.07 -7.44
N ASP A 71 -18.07 2.22 -8.75
CA ASP A 71 -17.85 3.50 -9.41
C ASP A 71 -19.07 4.43 -9.27
N VAL A 72 -18.92 5.64 -9.78
CA VAL A 72 -19.97 6.68 -9.76
C VAL A 72 -21.22 6.32 -10.56
N LEU A 73 -21.12 5.37 -11.49
CA LEU A 73 -22.22 4.87 -12.30
C LEU A 73 -22.84 3.59 -11.69
N GLY A 74 -22.33 3.14 -10.53
CA GLY A 74 -22.77 1.94 -9.83
C GLY A 74 -22.15 0.64 -10.34
N GLY A 75 -21.25 0.70 -11.32
CA GLY A 75 -20.51 -0.44 -11.85
C GLY A 75 -19.48 -0.97 -10.84
N GLN A 76 -19.26 -2.29 -10.84
CA GLN A 76 -18.20 -2.87 -10.03
C GLN A 76 -16.84 -2.70 -10.71
N VAL A 77 -15.87 -2.22 -9.94
CA VAL A 77 -14.48 -2.06 -10.34
C VAL A 77 -13.62 -3.04 -9.53
N PRO A 78 -12.71 -3.80 -10.17
CA PRO A 78 -11.85 -4.75 -9.49
C PRO A 78 -11.04 -4.13 -8.34
N ALA A 79 -10.74 -4.95 -7.33
CA ALA A 79 -9.95 -4.53 -6.18
C ALA A 79 -8.52 -4.08 -6.54
N PHE A 80 -7.98 -4.60 -7.64
CA PHE A 80 -6.62 -4.35 -8.10
C PHE A 80 -6.61 -4.28 -9.63
N LEU A 81 -6.03 -3.21 -10.17
CA LEU A 81 -5.89 -2.92 -11.58
C LEU A 81 -4.47 -2.43 -11.84
N GLY A 82 -3.82 -2.91 -12.89
CA GLY A 82 -2.47 -2.43 -13.23
C GLY A 82 -2.10 -2.66 -14.68
N GLY A 83 -1.24 -1.79 -15.21
CA GLY A 83 -0.70 -1.90 -16.57
C GLY A 83 -1.65 -1.54 -17.73
N ALA A 84 -2.90 -1.16 -17.43
CA ALA A 84 -3.88 -0.71 -18.42
C ALA A 84 -3.88 0.83 -18.53
N THR A 85 -5.01 1.49 -18.21
CA THR A 85 -5.19 2.94 -18.32
C THR A 85 -4.31 3.72 -17.34
N ASP A 86 -4.23 3.24 -16.10
CA ASP A 86 -3.36 3.78 -15.06
C ASP A 86 -2.24 2.78 -14.77
N LEU A 87 -1.12 3.26 -14.22
CA LEU A 87 0.00 2.41 -13.83
C LEU A 87 -0.48 1.33 -12.85
N LEU A 88 -1.15 1.75 -11.79
CA LEU A 88 -1.62 0.86 -10.73
C LEU A 88 -2.74 1.53 -9.92
N THR A 89 -3.84 0.81 -9.71
CA THR A 89 -4.95 1.23 -8.86
C THR A 89 -5.34 0.04 -7.98
N LEU A 90 -5.39 0.23 -6.67
CA LEU A 90 -5.74 -0.86 -5.75
C LEU A 90 -6.51 -0.39 -4.52
N THR A 91 -7.29 -1.30 -3.93
CA THR A 91 -7.85 -1.15 -2.59
C THR A 91 -6.84 -1.69 -1.58
N ARG A 92 -6.53 -0.91 -0.55
CA ARG A 92 -5.63 -1.31 0.54
C ARG A 92 -6.22 -1.05 1.91
N LEU A 93 -5.71 -1.76 2.91
CA LEU A 93 -5.97 -1.45 4.32
C LEU A 93 -5.20 -0.22 4.72
N ASP A 94 -5.88 0.71 5.37
CA ASP A 94 -5.25 1.92 5.88
C ASP A 94 -4.71 1.76 7.31
N ALA A 95 -4.05 2.80 7.84
CA ALA A 95 -3.41 2.77 9.15
C ALA A 95 -4.32 2.21 10.25
N ALA A 96 -3.72 1.49 11.20
CA ALA A 96 -4.42 0.88 12.34
C ALA A 96 -5.32 1.89 13.07
N ASN A 97 -6.51 1.46 13.50
CA ASN A 97 -7.48 2.29 14.21
C ASN A 97 -7.59 1.87 15.68
N PRO A 98 -6.55 2.09 16.52
CA PRO A 98 -6.52 1.56 17.88
C PRO A 98 -7.61 2.16 18.79
N TRP A 99 -8.13 3.35 18.45
CA TRP A 99 -9.22 4.01 19.20
C TRP A 99 -10.60 3.82 18.56
N ASP A 100 -10.73 2.92 17.59
CA ASP A 100 -11.97 2.60 16.88
C ASP A 100 -12.83 3.81 16.50
N LYS A 101 -12.17 4.88 16.02
CA LYS A 101 -12.89 6.08 15.56
C LYS A 101 -13.75 5.71 14.34
N PRO A 102 -14.91 6.36 14.12
CA PRO A 102 -15.77 6.12 12.97
C PRO A 102 -15.13 6.67 11.69
N ARG A 103 -14.15 5.92 11.16
CA ARG A 103 -13.40 6.21 9.94
C ARG A 103 -13.28 4.95 9.11
N SER A 104 -13.16 5.12 7.79
CA SER A 104 -12.82 3.99 6.94
C SER A 104 -11.44 3.46 7.30
N GLN A 105 -11.33 2.14 7.41
CA GLN A 105 -10.05 1.43 7.58
C GLN A 105 -9.45 0.99 6.24
N MET A 106 -10.05 1.43 5.13
CA MET A 106 -9.61 1.08 3.78
C MET A 106 -9.56 2.33 2.92
N ALA A 107 -8.63 2.33 1.97
CA ALA A 107 -8.45 3.41 1.03
C ALA A 107 -8.28 2.84 -0.38
N ARG A 108 -8.79 3.55 -1.37
CA ARG A 108 -8.46 3.31 -2.77
C ARG A 108 -7.26 4.18 -3.12
N VAL A 109 -6.21 3.57 -3.63
CA VAL A 109 -4.98 4.28 -4.01
C VAL A 109 -4.76 4.17 -5.49
N PHE A 110 -4.28 5.28 -6.05
CA PHE A 110 -4.00 5.42 -7.47
C PHE A 110 -2.54 5.83 -7.61
N TRP A 111 -1.88 5.19 -8.55
CA TRP A 111 -0.51 5.49 -8.91
C TRP A 111 -0.45 5.79 -10.40
N ARG A 112 0.30 6.83 -10.73
CA ARG A 112 0.59 7.19 -12.12
C ARG A 112 2.01 7.70 -12.25
N LEU A 113 2.56 7.53 -13.44
CA LEU A 113 3.83 8.13 -13.83
C LEU A 113 3.55 9.33 -14.75
N THR A 114 3.78 10.54 -14.25
CA THR A 114 3.62 11.77 -15.03
C THR A 114 5.01 12.32 -15.36
N GLY A 115 5.42 12.22 -16.63
CA GLY A 115 6.77 12.58 -17.05
C GLY A 115 7.82 11.68 -16.37
N LYS A 116 8.63 12.26 -15.47
CA LYS A 116 9.64 11.54 -14.66
C LYS A 116 9.29 11.48 -13.17
N THR A 117 8.03 11.72 -12.83
CA THR A 117 7.56 11.79 -11.45
C THR A 117 6.47 10.76 -11.21
N LEU A 118 6.72 9.86 -10.27
CA LEU A 118 5.74 8.93 -9.76
C LEU A 118 4.88 9.65 -8.71
N GLU A 119 3.58 9.66 -8.97
CA GLU A 119 2.59 10.34 -8.16
C GLU A 119 1.59 9.35 -7.59
N ARG A 120 1.09 9.67 -6.41
CA ARG A 120 0.10 8.89 -5.68
C ARG A 120 -1.10 9.75 -5.31
N ALA A 121 -2.30 9.24 -5.53
CA ALA A 121 -3.53 9.80 -5.01
C ALA A 121 -4.24 8.78 -4.12
N VAL A 122 -5.04 9.28 -3.17
CA VAL A 122 -5.80 8.46 -2.22
C VAL A 122 -7.24 8.94 -2.21
N LEU A 123 -8.16 7.99 -2.28
CA LEU A 123 -9.57 8.22 -2.05
C LEU A 123 -10.00 7.45 -0.79
N MET A 124 -10.61 8.19 0.15
CA MET A 124 -11.16 7.65 1.38
C MET A 124 -12.50 8.36 1.66
N PRO A 125 -13.61 7.63 1.85
CA PRO A 125 -13.74 6.16 1.86
C PRO A 125 -13.63 5.55 0.45
N VAL A 126 -13.41 4.23 0.39
CA VAL A 126 -13.13 3.48 -0.86
C VAL A 126 -14.19 3.69 -1.94
N ASP A 127 -15.48 3.70 -1.58
CA ASP A 127 -16.62 3.86 -2.51
C ASP A 127 -17.01 5.34 -2.74
N GLY A 128 -16.19 6.28 -2.26
CA GLY A 128 -16.56 7.69 -2.19
C GLY A 128 -17.68 7.97 -1.19
N THR A 129 -17.96 9.25 -0.94
CA THR A 129 -19.22 9.66 -0.29
C THR A 129 -20.09 10.35 -1.34
N VAL A 130 -21.41 10.39 -1.16
CA VAL A 130 -22.36 11.05 -2.08
C VAL A 130 -21.92 12.48 -2.47
N ASN A 131 -21.17 13.18 -1.61
CA ASN A 131 -20.65 14.53 -1.86
C ASN A 131 -19.17 14.61 -2.33
N ASP A 132 -18.46 13.49 -2.41
CA ASP A 132 -17.02 13.43 -2.70
C ASP A 132 -16.69 12.64 -3.98
N SER A 133 -17.64 11.85 -4.49
CA SER A 133 -17.50 11.07 -5.74
C SER A 133 -17.24 11.92 -6.99
N ALA A 134 -17.40 13.24 -6.91
CA ALA A 134 -17.17 14.18 -8.02
C ALA A 134 -15.92 15.06 -7.84
N ARG A 135 -15.15 14.91 -6.74
CA ARG A 135 -13.95 15.72 -6.53
C ARG A 135 -12.76 15.17 -7.30
N PRO A 136 -11.95 16.03 -7.95
CA PRO A 136 -10.71 15.59 -8.56
C PRO A 136 -9.77 14.97 -7.53
N LEU A 137 -9.13 13.86 -7.91
CA LEU A 137 -8.08 13.22 -7.11
C LEU A 137 -6.94 14.21 -6.84
N VAL A 138 -6.52 14.33 -5.58
CA VAL A 138 -5.34 15.11 -5.19
C VAL A 138 -4.10 14.24 -5.35
N TRP A 139 -3.26 14.60 -6.31
CA TRP A 139 -2.03 13.87 -6.64
C TRP A 139 -0.84 14.41 -5.86
N HIS A 140 -0.10 13.53 -5.20
CA HIS A 140 1.12 13.85 -4.46
C HIS A 140 2.34 13.25 -5.14
N PRO A 141 3.36 14.05 -5.49
CA PRO A 141 4.61 13.53 -6.03
C PRO A 141 5.40 12.82 -4.92
N LEU A 142 5.76 11.56 -5.14
CA LEU A 142 6.50 10.76 -4.15
C LEU A 142 7.91 10.43 -4.58
N LEU A 143 8.15 10.26 -5.87
CA LEU A 143 9.46 9.88 -6.39
C LEU A 143 9.72 10.56 -7.72
N THR A 144 10.76 11.37 -7.79
CA THR A 144 11.20 12.07 -9.00
C THR A 144 12.42 11.38 -9.62
N GLY A 145 12.65 11.63 -10.90
CA GLY A 145 13.77 11.04 -11.64
C GLY A 145 13.54 9.59 -12.04
N VAL A 146 12.28 9.19 -12.23
CA VAL A 146 11.92 7.89 -12.78
C VAL A 146 12.13 7.93 -14.29
N GLU A 147 13.06 7.10 -14.79
CA GLU A 147 13.39 7.02 -16.20
C GLU A 147 12.62 5.91 -16.91
N ALA A 148 12.43 4.78 -16.21
CA ALA A 148 11.62 3.67 -16.67
C ALA A 148 10.95 3.00 -15.48
N LEU A 149 9.73 2.52 -15.68
CA LEU A 149 8.94 1.84 -14.67
C LEU A 149 8.04 0.81 -15.36
N THR A 150 8.22 -0.46 -15.01
CA THR A 150 7.37 -1.54 -15.50
C THR A 150 6.88 -2.40 -14.34
N LEU A 151 5.66 -2.91 -14.50
CA LEU A 151 5.03 -3.82 -13.56
C LEU A 151 4.78 -5.16 -14.23
N ARG A 152 4.96 -6.23 -13.46
CA ARG A 152 4.58 -7.59 -13.84
C ARG A 152 3.76 -8.21 -12.71
N PHE A 153 2.71 -8.91 -13.07
CA PHE A 153 1.78 -9.51 -12.13
C PHE A 153 1.81 -11.02 -12.28
N TYR A 154 1.91 -11.73 -11.17
CA TYR A 154 1.92 -13.20 -11.16
C TYR A 154 0.57 -13.71 -10.67
N ASP A 155 -0.04 -14.64 -11.39
CA ASP A 155 -1.24 -15.34 -10.94
C ASP A 155 -0.95 -16.45 -9.93
N ALA A 156 -1.98 -17.17 -9.49
CA ALA A 156 -1.84 -18.30 -8.59
C ALA A 156 -0.94 -19.42 -9.15
N ASN A 157 -0.92 -19.59 -10.48
CA ASN A 157 -0.15 -20.59 -11.22
C ASN A 157 1.29 -20.12 -11.56
N ASN A 158 1.72 -18.96 -11.06
CA ASN A 158 2.99 -18.28 -11.39
C ASN A 158 3.13 -17.86 -12.87
N GLN A 159 2.03 -17.75 -13.60
CA GLN A 159 2.04 -17.13 -14.92
C GLN A 159 2.14 -15.61 -14.78
N SER A 160 3.00 -14.98 -15.58
CA SER A 160 3.23 -13.54 -15.54
C SER A 160 2.40 -12.80 -16.58
N PHE A 161 1.81 -11.69 -16.17
CA PHE A 161 1.03 -10.79 -17.01
C PHE A 161 1.55 -9.35 -16.87
N GLU A 162 1.43 -8.56 -17.94
CA GLU A 162 1.76 -7.12 -17.92
C GLU A 162 0.56 -6.24 -17.56
N VAL A 163 -0.64 -6.80 -17.69
CA VAL A 163 -1.91 -6.17 -17.33
C VAL A 163 -2.63 -7.05 -16.31
N TRP A 164 -3.22 -6.42 -15.30
CA TRP A 164 -4.02 -7.11 -14.29
C TRP A 164 -5.36 -6.39 -14.07
N PRO A 165 -6.48 -7.12 -13.90
CA PRO A 165 -6.64 -8.55 -14.16
C PRO A 165 -6.35 -8.90 -15.63
N PRO A 166 -5.91 -10.13 -15.93
CA PRO A 166 -5.67 -10.52 -17.31
C PRO A 166 -7.02 -10.60 -18.06
N PRO A 167 -7.09 -10.25 -19.36
CA PRO A 167 -8.37 -10.14 -20.09
C PRO A 167 -9.21 -11.42 -20.12
N ASN A 168 -8.58 -12.58 -19.98
CA ASN A 168 -9.22 -13.89 -19.94
C ASN A 168 -9.69 -14.32 -18.53
N ALA A 169 -9.35 -13.56 -17.48
CA ALA A 169 -9.80 -13.80 -16.11
C ALA A 169 -10.08 -12.46 -15.39
N PRO A 170 -11.19 -11.78 -15.72
CA PRO A 170 -11.52 -10.48 -15.14
C PRO A 170 -11.78 -10.54 -13.61
N ASP A 171 -12.18 -11.71 -13.11
CA ASP A 171 -12.47 -11.96 -11.70
C ASP A 171 -11.29 -12.59 -10.93
N ALA A 172 -10.06 -12.44 -11.42
CA ALA A 172 -8.86 -13.06 -10.84
C ALA A 172 -8.48 -12.55 -9.44
N GLY A 173 -9.15 -11.52 -8.91
CA GLY A 173 -8.86 -10.94 -7.60
C GLY A 173 -7.49 -10.26 -7.55
N LEU A 174 -6.74 -10.48 -6.46
CA LEU A 174 -5.37 -9.98 -6.31
C LEU A 174 -4.36 -10.88 -7.06
N PRO A 175 -3.28 -10.29 -7.63
CA PRO A 175 -2.16 -11.11 -8.10
C PRO A 175 -1.47 -11.77 -6.90
N LYS A 176 -0.90 -12.95 -7.10
CA LYS A 176 -0.07 -13.62 -6.09
C LYS A 176 1.15 -12.78 -5.70
N ALA A 177 1.77 -12.15 -6.70
CA ALA A 177 2.87 -11.22 -6.49
C ALA A 177 2.89 -10.15 -7.57
N THR A 178 3.39 -8.97 -7.22
CA THR A 178 3.67 -7.89 -8.14
C THR A 178 5.18 -7.66 -8.17
N GLU A 179 5.75 -7.74 -9.36
CA GLU A 179 7.11 -7.36 -9.64
C GLU A 179 7.16 -5.94 -10.20
N LEU A 180 8.04 -5.15 -9.61
CA LEU A 180 8.32 -3.78 -9.94
C LEU A 180 9.75 -3.72 -10.46
N ASN A 181 9.92 -3.24 -11.70
CA ASN A 181 11.23 -2.91 -12.26
C ASN A 181 11.29 -1.40 -12.52
N ILE A 182 12.21 -0.71 -11.83
CA ILE A 182 12.32 0.74 -11.87
C ILE A 182 13.75 1.18 -12.14
N THR A 183 13.91 2.12 -13.06
CA THR A 183 15.18 2.80 -13.34
C THR A 183 15.07 4.23 -12.85
N LEU A 184 15.97 4.63 -11.94
CA LEU A 184 16.05 5.96 -11.37
C LEU A 184 17.33 6.65 -11.84
N ALA A 185 17.24 7.95 -12.09
CA ALA A 185 18.41 8.75 -12.46
C ALA A 185 19.53 8.61 -11.41
N GLN A 186 20.74 8.34 -11.88
CA GLN A 186 21.95 8.18 -11.05
C GLN A 186 21.88 6.98 -10.09
N MET A 187 21.06 5.97 -10.38
CA MET A 187 21.01 4.70 -9.64
C MET A 187 20.98 3.51 -10.59
N PRO A 188 21.54 2.36 -10.20
CA PRO A 188 21.31 1.10 -10.92
C PRO A 188 19.82 0.75 -10.99
N PRO A 189 19.39 0.00 -12.02
CA PRO A 189 18.01 -0.49 -12.09
C PRO A 189 17.70 -1.38 -10.88
N LEU A 190 16.49 -1.23 -10.36
CA LEU A 190 16.01 -1.93 -9.17
C LEU A 190 14.82 -2.81 -9.53
N ARG A 191 14.91 -4.09 -9.15
CA ARG A 191 13.82 -5.06 -9.26
C ARG A 191 13.35 -5.46 -7.87
N LEU A 192 12.06 -5.33 -7.61
CA LEU A 192 11.42 -5.64 -6.33
C LEU A 192 10.22 -6.54 -6.59
N THR A 193 10.09 -7.63 -5.84
CA THR A 193 8.92 -8.50 -5.91
C THR A 193 8.18 -8.42 -4.58
N VAL A 194 6.91 -8.03 -4.64
CA VAL A 194 6.03 -7.89 -3.47
C VAL A 194 4.94 -8.96 -3.55
N PRO A 195 4.90 -9.94 -2.63
CA PRO A 195 3.80 -10.89 -2.55
C PRO A 195 2.55 -10.17 -2.03
N GLN A 196 1.38 -10.50 -2.58
CA GLN A 196 0.11 -10.05 -2.02
C GLN A 196 -0.44 -11.08 -1.05
N VAL A 197 -1.05 -10.60 0.02
CA VAL A 197 -1.73 -11.48 0.98
C VAL A 197 -3.05 -11.90 0.34
N ALA A 198 -3.06 -13.11 -0.24
CA ALA A 198 -4.23 -13.66 -0.92
C ALA A 198 -5.43 -13.89 0.03
N ASP A 199 -5.17 -14.10 1.32
CA ASP A 199 -6.20 -14.48 2.30
C ASP A 199 -6.39 -13.39 3.37
N TRP A 200 -7.45 -12.58 3.22
CA TRP A 200 -7.95 -11.78 4.34
C TRP A 200 -8.79 -12.68 5.26
N PRO A 201 -8.55 -12.72 6.58
CA PRO A 201 -9.42 -13.46 7.48
C PRO A 201 -10.83 -12.89 7.36
N LYS A 202 -11.78 -13.70 6.90
CA LYS A 202 -13.20 -13.33 6.92
C LYS A 202 -13.53 -12.92 8.35
N ALA A 203 -14.08 -11.72 8.52
CA ALA A 203 -14.49 -11.26 9.84
C ALA A 203 -15.36 -12.36 10.47
N GLN A 204 -14.88 -12.99 11.54
CA GLN A 204 -15.70 -13.90 12.32
C GLN A 204 -16.88 -13.07 12.80
N ALA A 205 -18.10 -13.45 12.41
CA ALA A 205 -19.28 -12.90 13.07
C ALA A 205 -19.09 -13.12 14.57
N PRO A 206 -19.39 -12.13 15.43
CA PRO A 206 -19.26 -12.30 16.86
C PRO A 206 -20.01 -13.57 17.23
N SER A 207 -19.29 -14.53 17.83
CA SER A 207 -19.88 -15.74 18.37
C SER A 207 -21.04 -15.30 19.24
N ALA A 208 -22.26 -15.71 18.90
CA ALA A 208 -23.38 -15.58 19.81
C ALA A 208 -23.04 -16.49 21.00
N THR A 209 -22.37 -15.93 22.01
CA THR A 209 -22.14 -16.57 23.29
C THR A 209 -23.50 -16.71 23.91
N GLY A 210 -24.11 -17.88 23.70
CA GLY A 210 -25.32 -18.28 24.39
C GLY A 210 -24.97 -18.51 25.84
N GLU A 211 -25.43 -17.62 26.72
CA GLU A 211 -25.45 -17.89 28.15
C GLU A 211 -26.58 -17.10 28.83
N GLY A 212 -27.53 -17.83 29.43
CA GLY A 212 -28.25 -17.35 30.61
C GLY A 212 -29.76 -17.09 30.49
N ALA A 213 -30.54 -18.16 30.66
CA ALA A 213 -31.69 -18.24 31.58
C ALA A 213 -32.91 -17.31 31.41
N SER A 214 -34.03 -17.91 30.99
CA SER A 214 -35.37 -17.49 31.44
C SER A 214 -35.59 -17.89 32.92
N PRO A 215 -36.18 -17.02 33.76
CA PRO A 215 -36.93 -17.45 34.93
C PRO A 215 -38.41 -17.60 34.56
N GLY A 216 -39.00 -18.73 34.98
CA GLY A 216 -40.33 -19.15 34.57
C GLY A 216 -41.49 -18.46 35.28
N SER A 217 -42.70 -18.81 34.82
CA SER A 217 -43.91 -18.80 35.63
C SER A 217 -44.79 -20.00 35.23
N SER A 218 -44.96 -20.91 36.16
CA SER A 218 -45.95 -21.98 36.15
C SER A 218 -47.28 -21.50 36.73
N ALA A 219 -48.39 -21.75 36.04
CA ALA A 219 -49.70 -22.08 36.61
C ALA A 219 -50.71 -22.54 35.52
N THR A 220 -51.06 -23.83 35.57
CA THR A 220 -52.39 -24.46 35.43
C THR A 220 -53.55 -23.68 34.79
N ASP A 221 -54.24 -24.28 33.80
CA ASP A 221 -55.50 -25.03 34.01
C ASP A 221 -55.93 -25.86 32.77
N ALA A 222 -56.83 -26.82 33.01
CA ALA A 222 -57.24 -27.98 32.21
C ALA A 222 -58.21 -27.70 31.03
N GLY A 223 -58.35 -28.69 30.11
CA GLY A 223 -59.51 -28.76 29.19
C GLY A 223 -59.39 -29.59 27.90
N THR A 224 -59.42 -30.93 28.03
CA THR A 224 -60.29 -31.89 27.28
C THR A 224 -60.38 -31.94 25.73
N ALA A 225 -59.99 -33.12 25.20
CA ALA A 225 -60.61 -33.98 24.15
C ALA A 225 -60.37 -33.82 22.62
N GLY A 226 -60.15 -34.99 21.99
CA GLY A 226 -60.48 -35.35 20.59
C GLY A 226 -59.26 -35.59 19.67
N ALA A 227 -58.74 -36.81 19.48
CA ALA A 227 -59.06 -37.75 18.38
C ALA A 227 -59.02 -37.08 16.97
N SER A 228 -58.31 -37.52 15.93
CA SER A 228 -57.93 -38.88 15.51
C SER A 228 -57.10 -38.85 14.20
N THR A 229 -56.27 -39.89 14.02
CA THR A 229 -55.98 -40.69 12.79
C THR A 229 -55.22 -40.17 11.55
N SER A 230 -54.20 -40.99 11.23
CA SER A 230 -53.80 -41.59 9.93
C SER A 230 -52.99 -40.80 8.89
N ALA A 231 -51.98 -41.53 8.39
CA ALA A 231 -50.92 -41.13 7.46
C ALA A 231 -51.27 -41.48 5.98
N PRO A 232 -50.31 -41.75 5.07
CA PRO A 232 -49.93 -40.88 3.95
C PRO A 232 -50.14 -41.52 2.55
N VAL A 233 -50.16 -40.76 1.44
CA VAL A 233 -50.10 -41.37 0.08
C VAL A 233 -49.42 -40.47 -0.98
N SER A 234 -48.42 -41.07 -1.66
CA SER A 234 -47.95 -40.94 -3.07
C SER A 234 -47.60 -39.57 -3.65
N SER A 235 -46.39 -39.29 -4.15
CA SER A 235 -45.61 -39.92 -5.25
C SER A 235 -46.28 -39.88 -6.64
N GLY A 236 -45.78 -38.97 -7.49
CA GLY A 236 -45.46 -39.24 -8.90
C GLY A 236 -46.49 -38.84 -9.98
N LEU A 237 -46.14 -37.83 -10.79
CA LEU A 237 -46.26 -37.76 -12.28
C LEU A 237 -45.79 -36.34 -12.71
N VAL A 238 -44.61 -36.13 -13.29
CA VAL A 238 -44.22 -36.35 -14.70
C VAL A 238 -45.16 -35.65 -15.70
N ALA A 239 -44.78 -34.42 -16.09
CA ALA A 239 -44.93 -33.88 -17.44
C ALA A 239 -43.92 -34.58 -18.38
N PRO A 240 -44.01 -34.57 -19.72
CA PRO A 240 -44.47 -33.45 -20.56
C PRO A 240 -45.22 -33.86 -21.86
N ALA A 241 -45.68 -32.87 -22.63
CA ALA A 241 -45.34 -32.70 -24.06
C ALA A 241 -46.29 -31.71 -24.75
N GLU A 242 -45.67 -30.87 -25.57
CA GLU A 242 -46.25 -29.98 -26.58
C GLU A 242 -47.12 -30.74 -27.59
N GLU A 243 -48.21 -30.13 -28.06
CA GLU A 243 -48.50 -30.07 -29.51
C GLU A 243 -49.61 -29.05 -29.85
N ASN A 244 -49.26 -28.16 -30.79
CA ASN A 244 -50.07 -27.52 -31.84
C ASN A 244 -51.45 -26.87 -31.56
N GLY A 245 -51.50 -25.58 -31.93
CA GLY A 245 -52.32 -25.19 -33.08
C GLY A 245 -53.50 -24.25 -32.84
N ARG A 246 -53.26 -22.93 -32.96
CA ARG A 246 -53.85 -22.01 -33.96
C ARG A 246 -53.57 -20.56 -33.60
#